data_AF-A0A1J0VD67-F1
#
_entry.id   AF-A0A1J0VD67-F1
#
_cell.length_a   1.000
_cell.length_b   1.000
_cell.length_c   1.000
_cell.angle_alpha   90.00
_cell.angle_beta   90.00
_cell.angle_gamma   90.00
#
_symmetry.space_group_name_H-M   'P 1'
#
loop_
_entity.id
_entity.type
_entity.pdbx_description
1 polymer ?
#
loop_
_entity_poly.entity_id
_entity_poly.type
_entity_poly.pdbx_seq_one_letter_code
_entity_poly.pdbx_strand_id
1 'polypeptide(L)'
;MTLTTPALLFPAISLLLLAYTNRFLTLAQLIRKLADEERNQHQEANATQILLLRKRISLTKRMQLAGVMSFLLCTLSMFALFLSLELLGVVLFGTSLVLLSISLIYSLWEIQISTNALNVQLQDIEELRASDSRQAKEKRGDHDPAE
;
A
#
# COMPACT_ATOMS: atom_id res chain seq x y z
N MET A 1 8.44 35.63 -6.57
CA MET A 1 7.96 34.29 -7.00
C MET A 1 6.58 34.46 -7.62
N THR A 2 6.38 34.02 -8.86
CA THR A 2 5.10 34.17 -9.57
C THR A 2 4.01 33.36 -8.86
N LEU A 3 2.83 33.93 -8.68
CA LEU A 3 1.65 33.37 -8.01
C LEU A 3 1.15 32.01 -8.57
N THR A 4 1.85 31.43 -9.55
CA THR A 4 1.54 30.15 -10.20
C THR A 4 2.00 28.92 -9.40
N THR A 5 3.03 29.04 -8.55
CA THR A 5 3.58 27.88 -7.82
C THR A 5 2.60 27.27 -6.79
N PRO A 6 1.86 28.06 -5.99
CA PRO A 6 0.87 27.51 -5.05
C PRO A 6 -0.33 26.85 -5.77
N ALA A 7 -0.75 27.40 -6.91
CA ALA A 7 -1.89 26.91 -7.68
C ALA A 7 -1.66 25.50 -8.26
N LEU A 8 -0.41 25.13 -8.53
CA LEU A 8 -0.03 23.79 -9.02
C LEU A 8 0.17 22.77 -7.90
N LEU A 9 0.49 23.22 -6.68
CA LEU A 9 0.70 22.33 -5.54
C LEU A 9 -0.61 21.76 -4.99
N PHE A 10 -1.68 22.55 -4.91
CA PHE A 10 -2.97 22.09 -4.39
C PHE A 10 -3.55 20.87 -5.13
N PRO A 11 -3.59 20.87 -6.49
CA PRO A 11 -4.01 19.70 -7.24
C PRO A 11 -3.10 18.50 -7.04
N ALA A 12 -1.77 18.71 -7.03
CA ALA A 12 -0.80 17.63 -6.86
C ALA A 12 -0.90 16.96 -5.48
N ILE A 13 -1.07 17.75 -4.41
CA ILE A 13 -1.29 17.25 -3.05
C ILE A 13 -2.60 16.46 -2.97
N SER A 14 -3.67 16.98 -3.58
CA SER A 14 -4.99 16.34 -3.58
C SER A 14 -4.97 15.00 -4.33
N LEU A 15 -4.29 14.95 -5.48
CA LEU A 15 -4.08 13.72 -6.24
C LEU A 15 -3.25 12.69 -5.46
N LEU A 16 -2.17 13.13 -4.80
CA LEU A 16 -1.35 12.25 -3.97
C LEU A 16 -2.17 11.66 -2.81
N LEU A 17 -2.95 12.50 -2.12
CA LEU A 17 -3.80 12.08 -1.02
C LEU A 17 -4.90 11.11 -1.49
N LEU A 18 -5.51 11.38 -2.65
CA LEU A 18 -6.52 10.52 -3.26
C LEU A 18 -5.93 9.15 -3.63
N ALA A 19 -4.75 9.13 -4.26
CA ALA A 19 -4.05 7.89 -4.60
C ALA A 19 -3.75 7.04 -3.35
N TYR A 20 -3.31 7.66 -2.26
CA TYR A 20 -3.05 6.97 -1.00
C TYR A 20 -4.31 6.49 -0.29
N THR A 21 -5.38 7.29 -0.32
CA THR A 21 -6.69 6.91 0.21
C THR A 21 -7.25 5.72 -0.55
N ASN A 22 -7.14 5.72 -1.89
CA ASN A 22 -7.53 4.59 -2.73
C ASN A 22 -6.74 3.33 -2.37
N ARG A 23 -5.41 3.43 -2.22
CA ARG A 23 -4.57 2.30 -1.82
C ARG A 23 -4.97 1.73 -0.45
N PHE A 24 -5.19 2.60 0.53
CA PHE A 24 -5.66 2.20 1.87
C PHE A 24 -7.03 1.51 1.81
N LEU A 25 -7.99 2.06 1.07
CA LEU A 25 -9.34 1.50 0.92
C LEU A 25 -9.30 0.12 0.26
N THR A 26 -8.55 -0.04 -0.83
CA THR A 26 -8.40 -1.33 -1.51
C THR A 26 -7.79 -2.39 -0.58
N LEU A 27 -6.73 -2.04 0.17
CA LEU A 27 -6.14 -2.94 1.16
C LEU A 27 -7.13 -3.28 2.29
N ALA A 28 -7.87 -2.31 2.81
CA ALA A 28 -8.86 -2.54 3.87
C ALA A 28 -10.02 -3.42 3.41
N GLN A 29 -10.47 -3.25 2.16
CA GLN A 29 -11.49 -4.10 1.55
C GLN A 29 -10.99 -5.54 1.39
N LEU A 30 -9.74 -5.71 0.94
CA LEU A 30 -9.13 -7.04 0.81
C LEU A 30 -8.99 -7.73 2.18
N ILE A 31 -8.55 -7.03 3.23
CA ILE A 31 -8.52 -7.58 4.60
C ILE A 31 -9.91 -8.02 5.05
N ARG A 32 -10.94 -7.19 4.83
CA ARG A 32 -12.32 -7.53 5.23
C ARG A 32 -12.82 -8.77 4.50
N LYS A 33 -12.55 -8.87 3.20
CA LYS A 33 -12.93 -10.03 2.39
C LYS A 33 -12.25 -11.32 2.90
N LEU A 34 -10.93 -11.29 3.10
CA LEU A 34 -10.19 -12.44 3.64
C LEU A 34 -10.65 -12.81 5.05
N ALA A 35 -10.96 -11.83 5.89
CA ALA A 35 -11.46 -12.09 7.24
C ALA A 35 -12.86 -12.74 7.27
N ASP A 36 -13.72 -12.43 6.29
CA ASP A 36 -15.03 -13.07 6.16
C ASP A 36 -14.91 -14.48 5.58
N GLU A 37 -13.98 -14.71 4.65
CA GLU A 37 -13.65 -16.05 4.13
C GLU A 37 -13.08 -16.96 5.23
N GLU A 38 -12.20 -16.43 6.08
CA GLU A 38 -11.68 -17.15 7.26
C GLU A 38 -12.74 -17.63 8.22
N ARG A 39 -13.67 -16.72 8.57
CA ARG A 39 -14.70 -17.02 9.55
C ARG A 39 -15.59 -18.18 9.09
N ASN A 40 -15.69 -18.41 7.79
CA ASN A 40 -16.52 -19.45 7.19
C ASN A 40 -15.78 -20.76 6.95
N GLN A 41 -14.44 -20.76 6.77
CA GLN A 41 -13.68 -21.96 6.33
C GLN A 41 -12.49 -22.37 7.22
N HIS A 42 -12.10 -21.58 8.25
CA HIS A 42 -10.99 -21.88 9.19
C HIS A 42 -9.68 -22.29 8.48
N GLN A 43 -9.24 -21.53 7.46
CA GLN A 43 -7.97 -21.79 6.77
C GLN A 43 -6.82 -20.96 7.38
N GLU A 44 -5.95 -21.58 8.17
CA GLU A 44 -4.78 -20.92 8.79
C GLU A 44 -3.93 -20.05 7.81
N ALA A 45 -3.98 -20.35 6.51
CA ALA A 45 -3.37 -19.55 5.44
C ALA A 45 -3.81 -18.06 5.44
N ASN A 46 -5.09 -17.76 5.65
CA ASN A 46 -5.58 -16.37 5.54
C ASN A 46 -5.23 -15.53 6.79
N ALA A 47 -5.08 -16.13 7.96
CA ALA A 47 -4.64 -15.41 9.16
C ALA A 47 -3.24 -14.79 8.98
N THR A 48 -2.32 -15.54 8.35
CA THR A 48 -0.98 -15.07 7.98
C THR A 48 -1.05 -13.92 6.98
N GLN A 49 -1.95 -14.00 6.01
CA GLN A 49 -2.15 -12.94 5.03
C GLN A 49 -2.68 -11.64 5.65
N ILE A 50 -3.65 -11.73 6.57
CA ILE A 50 -4.18 -10.56 7.28
C ILE A 50 -3.06 -9.82 8.03
N LEU A 51 -2.09 -10.53 8.61
CA LEU A 51 -0.92 -9.92 9.26
C LEU A 51 -0.01 -9.18 8.25
N LEU A 52 0.23 -9.78 7.07
CA LEU A 52 1.00 -9.14 6.00
C LEU A 52 0.30 -7.88 5.46
N LEU A 53 -1.02 -7.95 5.23
CA LEU A 53 -1.80 -6.78 4.81
C LEU A 53 -1.83 -5.68 5.89
N ARG A 54 -1.91 -6.03 7.18
CA ARG A 54 -1.78 -5.06 8.29
C ARG A 54 -0.43 -4.36 8.27
N LYS A 55 0.66 -5.08 8.03
CA LYS A 55 2.01 -4.51 7.94
C LYS A 55 2.12 -3.51 6.77
N ARG A 56 1.51 -3.84 5.63
CA ARG A 56 1.43 -2.95 4.47
C ARG A 56 0.65 -1.67 4.78
N ILE A 57 -0.51 -1.77 5.43
CA ILE A 57 -1.30 -0.60 5.87
C ILE A 57 -0.47 0.33 6.79
N SER A 58 0.28 -0.24 7.74
CA SER A 58 1.14 0.55 8.62
C SER A 58 2.24 1.30 7.85
N LEU A 59 2.81 0.67 6.82
CA LEU A 59 3.79 1.29 5.92
C LEU A 59 3.18 2.42 5.10
N THR A 60 2.01 2.18 4.48
CA THR A 60 1.27 3.21 3.70
C THR A 60 0.93 4.42 4.57
N LYS A 61 0.54 4.21 5.83
CA LYS A 61 0.26 5.30 6.79
C LYS A 61 1.51 6.15 7.08
N ARG A 62 2.67 5.52 7.31
CA ARG A 62 3.93 6.23 7.60
C ARG A 62 4.41 7.05 6.41
N MET A 63 4.32 6.47 5.22
CA MET A 63 4.60 7.13 3.95
C MET A 63 3.71 8.36 3.72
N GLN A 64 2.39 8.20 3.91
CA GLN A 64 1.44 9.29 3.75
C GLN A 64 1.70 10.42 4.76
N LEU A 65 2.01 10.08 6.02
CA LEU A 65 2.39 11.09 7.02
C LEU A 65 3.63 11.87 6.60
N ALA A 66 4.69 11.20 6.14
CA ALA A 66 5.90 11.87 5.66
C ALA A 66 5.62 12.78 4.45
N GLY A 67 4.79 12.33 3.50
CA GLY A 67 4.37 13.13 2.35
C GLY A 67 3.56 14.37 2.74
N VAL A 68 2.59 14.22 3.64
CA VAL A 68 1.79 15.34 4.17
C VAL A 68 2.68 16.32 4.93
N MET A 69 3.59 15.84 5.78
CA MET A 69 4.54 16.69 6.51
C MET A 69 5.45 17.47 5.55
N SER A 70 5.96 16.82 4.50
CA SER A 70 6.70 17.49 3.43
C SER A 70 5.90 18.66 2.83
N PHE A 71 4.64 18.44 2.44
CA PHE A 71 3.83 19.50 1.85
C PHE A 71 3.50 20.64 2.83
N LEU A 72 3.32 20.33 4.11
CA LEU A 72 3.16 21.36 5.16
C LEU A 72 4.43 22.20 5.29
N LEU A 73 5.60 21.55 5.36
CA LEU A 73 6.90 22.23 5.40
C LEU A 73 7.17 23.06 4.14
N CYS A 74 6.78 22.58 2.97
CA CYS A 74 6.86 23.33 1.70
C CYS A 74 5.94 24.57 1.71
N THR A 75 4.72 24.43 2.22
CA THR A 75 3.79 25.56 2.39
C THR A 75 4.36 26.59 3.36
N LEU A 76 4.92 26.14 4.50
CA LEU A 76 5.53 27.01 5.50
C LEU A 76 6.79 27.70 4.95
N SER A 77 7.58 26.99 4.13
CA SER A 77 8.70 27.57 3.39
C SER A 77 8.25 28.70 2.47
N MET A 78 7.22 28.47 1.64
CA MET A 78 6.68 29.51 0.75
C MET A 78 6.17 30.72 1.55
N PHE A 79 5.57 30.49 2.72
CA PHE A 79 5.15 31.55 3.63
C PHE A 79 6.32 32.31 4.25
N ALA A 80 7.40 31.63 4.68
CA ALA A 80 8.61 32.27 5.21
C ALA A 80 9.32 33.12 4.15
N LEU A 81 9.43 32.61 2.91
CA LEU A 81 9.96 33.38 1.78
C LEU A 81 9.10 34.59 1.45
N PHE A 82 7.78 34.50 1.61
CA PHE A 82 6.86 35.62 1.45
C PHE A 82 7.11 36.72 2.52
N LEU A 83 7.45 36.33 3.75
CA LEU A 83 7.86 37.25 4.82
C LEU A 83 9.31 37.78 4.69
N SER A 84 9.98 37.51 3.56
CA SER A 84 11.40 37.84 3.33
C SER A 84 12.38 37.16 4.31
N LEU A 85 11.97 36.05 4.95
CA LEU A 85 12.83 35.20 5.79
C LEU A 85 13.54 34.16 4.92
N GLU A 86 14.51 34.60 4.12
CA GLU A 86 15.16 33.76 3.09
C GLU A 86 15.81 32.49 3.65
N LEU A 87 16.64 32.62 4.70
CA LEU A 87 17.35 31.49 5.30
C LEU A 87 16.37 30.43 5.84
N LEU A 88 15.33 30.88 6.55
CA LEU A 88 14.31 29.99 7.11
C LEU A 88 13.54 29.27 5.99
N GLY A 89 13.17 30.02 4.94
CA GLY A 89 12.52 29.45 3.76
C GLY A 89 13.35 28.36 3.09
N VAL A 90 14.63 28.63 2.80
CA VAL A 90 15.51 27.65 2.14
C VAL A 90 15.69 26.39 2.98
N VAL A 91 15.87 26.52 4.29
CA VAL A 91 16.02 25.36 5.20
C VAL A 91 14.73 24.52 5.25
N LEU A 92 13.56 25.17 5.38
CA LEU A 92 12.27 24.47 5.37
C LEU A 92 12.00 23.79 4.03
N PHE A 93 12.35 24.45 2.91
CA PHE A 93 12.24 23.87 1.57
C PHE A 93 13.10 22.63 1.41
N GLY A 94 14.39 22.70 1.76
CA GLY A 94 15.30 21.56 1.70
C GLY A 94 14.81 20.38 2.55
N THR A 95 14.34 20.67 3.77
CA THR A 95 13.77 19.66 4.67
C THR A 95 12.52 19.01 4.07
N SER A 96 11.65 19.79 3.42
CA SER A 96 10.47 19.25 2.73
C SER A 96 10.84 18.27 1.62
N LEU A 97 11.84 18.60 0.80
CA LEU A 97 12.29 17.73 -0.29
C LEU A 97 12.83 16.40 0.23
N VAL A 98 13.60 16.41 1.33
CA VAL A 98 14.11 15.17 1.95
C VAL A 98 12.95 14.30 2.45
N LEU A 99 11.95 14.88 3.12
CA LEU A 99 10.76 14.15 3.57
C LEU A 99 9.95 13.59 2.39
N LEU A 100 9.84 14.34 1.29
CA LEU A 100 9.18 13.87 0.06
C LEU A 100 9.93 12.68 -0.54
N SER A 101 11.26 12.77 -0.66
CA SER A 101 12.09 11.68 -1.16
C SER A 101 11.95 10.43 -0.30
N ILE A 102 11.97 10.56 1.03
CA ILE A 102 11.74 9.44 1.95
C ILE A 102 10.36 8.82 1.70
N SER A 103 9.31 9.64 1.59
CA SER A 103 7.95 9.16 1.28
C SER A 103 7.90 8.36 -0.03
N LEU A 104 8.55 8.85 -1.09
CA LEU A 104 8.58 8.17 -2.38
C LEU A 104 9.34 6.85 -2.33
N ILE A 105 10.46 6.77 -1.60
CA ILE A 105 11.21 5.52 -1.40
C ILE A 105 10.33 4.49 -0.68
N TYR A 106 9.63 4.89 0.39
CA TYR A 106 8.66 4.01 1.05
C TYR A 106 7.53 3.56 0.10
N SER A 107 7.07 4.44 -0.80
CA SER A 107 6.06 4.12 -1.81
C SER A 107 6.53 3.03 -2.76
N LEU A 108 7.76 3.15 -3.27
CA LEU A 108 8.37 2.11 -4.12
C LEU A 108 8.52 0.79 -3.36
N TRP A 109 8.98 0.86 -2.10
CA TRP A 109 9.20 -0.34 -1.30
C TRP A 109 7.89 -1.06 -0.96
N GLU A 110 6.81 -0.32 -0.69
CA GLU A 110 5.51 -0.94 -0.46
C GLU A 110 4.91 -1.53 -1.74
N ILE A 111 5.19 -0.96 -2.93
CA ILE A 111 4.78 -1.59 -4.20
C ILE A 111 5.47 -2.96 -4.34
N GLN A 112 6.78 -3.03 -4.07
CA GLN A 112 7.52 -4.30 -4.13
C GLN A 112 6.95 -5.35 -3.17
N ILE A 113 6.74 -4.98 -1.90
CA ILE A 113 6.15 -5.87 -0.89
C ILE A 113 4.72 -6.29 -1.28
N SER A 114 3.94 -5.36 -1.84
CA SER A 114 2.59 -5.62 -2.30
C SER A 114 2.54 -6.68 -3.39
N THR A 115 3.37 -6.52 -4.42
CA THR A 115 3.42 -7.44 -5.54
C THR A 115 3.93 -8.81 -5.10
N ASN A 116 4.94 -8.85 -4.24
CA ASN A 116 5.46 -10.10 -3.72
C ASN A 116 4.42 -10.86 -2.87
N ALA A 117 3.71 -10.15 -1.97
CA ALA A 117 2.66 -10.77 -1.16
C ALA A 117 1.52 -11.32 -2.02
N LEU A 118 1.14 -10.60 -3.08
CA LEU A 118 0.11 -11.06 -4.02
C LEU A 118 0.58 -12.29 -4.81
N ASN A 119 1.83 -12.32 -5.23
CA ASN A 119 2.38 -13.45 -6.00
C ASN A 119 2.44 -14.73 -5.15
N VAL A 120 2.88 -14.63 -3.90
CA VAL A 120 2.87 -15.75 -2.95
C VAL A 120 1.44 -16.25 -2.70
N GLN A 121 0.49 -15.34 -2.50
CA GLN A 121 -0.92 -15.70 -2.34
C GLN A 121 -1.49 -16.42 -3.58
N LEU A 122 -1.11 -15.99 -4.78
CA LEU A 122 -1.57 -16.62 -6.02
C LEU A 122 -1.00 -18.04 -6.18
N GLN A 123 0.28 -18.22 -5.83
CA GLN A 123 0.94 -19.52 -5.83
C GLN A 123 0.30 -20.51 -4.84
N ASP A 124 0.02 -20.08 -3.61
CA ASP A 124 -0.66 -20.92 -2.60
C ASP A 124 -2.04 -21.41 -3.11
N ILE A 125 -2.81 -20.54 -3.78
CA ILE A 125 -4.12 -20.90 -4.34
C ILE A 125 -3.99 -21.89 -5.51
N GLU A 126 -3.00 -21.68 -6.38
CA GLU A 126 -2.73 -22.60 -7.50
C GLU A 126 -2.31 -23.99 -7.01
N GLU A 127 -1.46 -24.06 -5.97
CA GLU A 127 -1.04 -25.32 -5.36
C GLU A 127 -2.20 -26.06 -4.69
N LEU A 128 -3.02 -25.35 -3.89
CA LEU A 128 -4.23 -25.91 -3.26
C LEU A 128 -5.16 -26.53 -4.30
N ARG A 129 -5.41 -25.81 -5.40
CA ARG A 129 -6.27 -26.30 -6.49
C ARG A 129 -5.67 -27.50 -7.21
N ALA A 130 -4.34 -27.54 -7.37
CA ALA A 130 -3.65 -28.68 -7.96
C ALA A 130 -3.72 -29.92 -7.05
N SER A 131 -3.62 -29.77 -5.73
CA SER A 131 -3.79 -30.88 -4.78
C SER A 131 -5.22 -31.44 -4.75
N ASP A 132 -6.25 -30.59 -4.75
CA ASP A 132 -7.65 -31.02 -4.82
C ASP A 132 -7.94 -31.82 -6.09
N SER A 133 -7.39 -31.37 -7.22
CA SER A 133 -7.52 -32.03 -8.52
C SER A 133 -6.88 -33.42 -8.53
N ARG A 134 -5.76 -33.60 -7.82
CA ARG A 134 -5.09 -34.90 -7.68
C ARG A 134 -5.90 -35.86 -6.81
N GLN A 135 -6.38 -35.40 -5.66
CA GLN A 135 -7.20 -36.23 -4.76
C GLN A 135 -8.52 -36.67 -5.42
N ALA A 136 -9.17 -35.79 -6.18
CA ALA A 136 -10.39 -36.12 -6.90
C ALA A 136 -10.18 -37.20 -7.98
N LYS A 137 -8.99 -37.24 -8.60
CA LYS A 137 -8.63 -38.22 -9.62
C LYS A 137 -8.30 -39.58 -9.00
N GLU A 138 -7.64 -39.59 -7.85
CA GLU A 138 -7.29 -40.78 -7.08
C GLU A 138 -8.55 -41.50 -6.55
N LYS A 139 -9.51 -40.74 -5.99
CA LYS A 139 -10.82 -41.28 -5.57
C LYS A 139 -11.66 -41.86 -6.70
N ARG A 140 -11.45 -41.44 -7.94
CA ARG A 140 -12.17 -41.94 -9.12
C ARG A 140 -11.55 -43.19 -9.73
N GLY A 141 -10.26 -43.46 -9.45
CA GLY A 141 -9.56 -44.65 -9.93
C GLY A 141 -9.81 -45.91 -9.10
N ASP A 142 -10.27 -45.76 -7.85
CA ASP A 142 -10.52 -46.87 -6.91
C ASP A 142 -11.94 -47.46 -7.02
N HIS A 143 -12.80 -46.91 -7.90
CA HIS A 143 -14.18 -47.38 -8.10
C HIS A 143 -14.42 -48.02 -9.47
N ASP A 144 -13.40 -48.67 -10.03
CA ASP A 144 -13.63 -49.63 -11.11
C ASP A 144 -13.85 -51.01 -10.46
N PRO A 145 -15.09 -51.52 -10.37
CA PRO A 145 -15.32 -52.88 -9.93
C PRO A 145 -14.74 -53.79 -11.00
N ALA A 146 -13.59 -54.39 -10.71
CA ALA A 146 -13.16 -55.56 -11.45
C ALA A 146 -14.30 -56.59 -11.41
N GLU A 147 -14.76 -56.89 -12.62
CA GLU A 147 -15.69 -57.93 -13.08
C GLU A 147 -16.07 -59.05 -12.12
#